data_AF-A0A1G6AYI6-F1
#
_entry.id   AF-A0A1G6AYI6-F1
#
_cell.length_a   1.000
_cell.length_b   1.000
_cell.length_c   1.000
_cell.angle_alpha   90.00
_cell.angle_beta   90.00
_cell.angle_gamma   90.00
#
_symmetry.space_group_name_H-M   'P 1'
#
loop_
_entity.id
_entity.type
_entity.pdbx_description
1 polymer ?
#
loop_
_entity_poly.entity_id
_entity_poly.type
_entity_poly.pdbx_seq_one_letter_code
_entity_poly.pdbx_strand_id
1 'polypeptide(L)'
;MRHATTDSAEETMDAFAAVYTTYGSYISVLLGEHGDPVFRAKMRKIAEPVVIKRFNISSENETEAALKTEYVISAALGTIVRWFEFDMPISTRKLAELIIGFTKHGIL
;
A
#
# COMPACT_ATOMS: atom_id res chain seq x y z
N MET A 1 -26.31 19.17 -5.78
CA MET A 1 -26.05 17.72 -5.82
C MET A 1 -24.54 17.52 -5.75
N ARG A 2 -24.02 17.24 -4.56
CA ARG A 2 -22.63 16.79 -4.35
C ARG A 2 -22.72 15.33 -3.90
N HIS A 3 -21.80 14.48 -4.37
CA HIS A 3 -21.39 13.16 -3.85
C HIS A 3 -21.09 12.24 -5.02
N ALA A 4 -19.81 12.11 -5.43
CA ALA A 4 -19.32 10.98 -6.24
C ALA A 4 -17.78 10.92 -6.42
N THR A 5 -16.95 11.46 -5.52
CA THR A 5 -15.47 11.40 -5.72
C THR A 5 -14.64 11.01 -4.50
N THR A 6 -15.25 10.66 -3.36
CA THR A 6 -14.51 10.31 -2.14
C THR A 6 -14.38 8.79 -1.89
N ASP A 7 -15.19 7.93 -2.51
CA ASP A 7 -15.39 6.57 -1.98
C ASP A 7 -14.28 5.51 -2.20
N SER A 8 -13.65 5.40 -3.38
CA SER A 8 -12.88 4.15 -3.64
C SER A 8 -11.57 4.02 -2.87
N ALA A 9 -10.96 5.14 -2.45
CA ALA A 9 -9.68 5.12 -1.74
C ALA A 9 -9.86 4.89 -0.25
N GLU A 10 -10.94 5.45 0.32
CA GLU A 10 -11.32 5.26 1.71
C GLU A 10 -11.77 3.81 1.90
N GLU A 11 -12.60 3.26 1.00
CA GLU A 11 -12.98 1.83 1.00
C GLU A 11 -11.78 0.88 0.85
N THR A 12 -10.82 1.19 -0.04
CA THR A 12 -9.61 0.37 -0.21
C THR A 12 -8.75 0.37 1.06
N MET A 13 -8.69 1.52 1.75
CA MET A 13 -7.92 1.67 2.97
C MET A 13 -8.62 1.08 4.19
N ASP A 14 -9.95 1.12 4.24
CA ASP A 14 -10.75 0.42 5.23
C ASP A 14 -10.67 -1.09 5.06
N ALA A 15 -10.66 -1.59 3.82
CA ALA A 15 -10.41 -3.00 3.54
C ALA A 15 -8.99 -3.42 3.96
N PHE A 16 -7.98 -2.60 3.67
CA PHE A 16 -6.62 -2.82 4.15
C PHE A 16 -6.55 -2.80 5.69
N ALA A 17 -7.19 -1.83 6.32
CA ALA A 17 -7.27 -1.73 7.78
C ALA A 17 -7.96 -2.95 8.39
N ALA A 18 -9.08 -3.42 7.83
CA ALA A 18 -9.78 -4.60 8.31
C ALA A 18 -8.92 -5.87 8.20
N VAL A 19 -8.19 -6.03 7.10
CA VAL A 19 -7.23 -7.13 6.90
C VAL A 19 -6.11 -7.07 7.93
N TYR A 20 -5.56 -5.88 8.20
CA TYR A 20 -4.48 -5.70 9.18
C TYR A 20 -4.96 -5.82 10.63
N THR A 21 -6.16 -5.36 10.97
CA THR A 21 -6.74 -5.56 12.31
C THR A 21 -6.97 -7.04 12.59
N THR A 22 -7.35 -7.81 11.55
CA THR A 22 -7.66 -9.23 11.70
C THR A 22 -6.42 -10.13 11.63
N TYR A 23 -5.47 -9.81 10.75
CA TYR A 23 -4.33 -10.67 10.42
C TYR A 23 -2.97 -9.99 10.61
N GLY A 24 -2.91 -8.79 11.21
CA GLY A 24 -1.71 -7.96 11.26
C GLY A 24 -0.51 -8.62 11.94
N SER A 25 -0.73 -9.45 12.97
CA SER A 25 0.32 -10.24 13.60
C SER A 25 0.93 -11.29 12.66
N TYR A 26 0.12 -11.93 11.81
CA TYR A 26 0.61 -12.87 10.81
C TYR A 26 1.26 -12.15 9.63
N ILE A 27 0.65 -11.06 9.16
CA ILE A 27 1.14 -10.29 8.02
C ILE A 27 2.48 -9.63 8.33
N SER A 28 2.66 -9.08 9.53
CA SER A 28 3.94 -8.49 9.96
C SER A 28 5.06 -9.51 10.04
N VAL A 29 4.79 -10.72 10.53
CA VAL A 29 5.77 -11.82 10.52
C VAL A 29 6.12 -12.23 9.09
N LEU A 30 5.12 -12.41 8.22
CA LEU A 30 5.34 -12.87 6.84
C LEU A 30 5.95 -11.80 5.93
N LEU A 31 5.76 -10.51 6.22
CA LEU A 31 6.33 -9.39 5.46
C LEU A 31 7.57 -8.75 6.11
N GLY A 32 7.89 -9.11 7.36
CA GLY A 32 9.03 -8.59 8.11
C GLY A 32 10.37 -9.05 7.57
N GLU A 33 11.46 -8.61 8.21
CA GLU A 33 12.85 -8.86 7.79
C GLU A 33 13.19 -10.34 7.59
N HIS A 34 12.55 -11.22 8.34
CA HIS A 34 12.71 -12.68 8.27
C HIS A 34 11.46 -13.41 7.75
N GLY A 35 10.58 -12.68 7.05
CA GLY A 35 9.33 -13.21 6.53
C GLY A 35 9.48 -14.14 5.32
N ASP A 36 8.34 -14.50 4.72
CA ASP A 36 8.30 -15.39 3.56
C ASP A 36 8.40 -14.57 2.25
N PRO A 37 9.50 -14.70 1.48
CA PRO A 37 9.63 -13.99 0.21
C PRO A 37 8.55 -14.36 -0.81
N VAL A 38 8.01 -15.58 -0.76
CA VAL A 38 6.89 -16.02 -1.62
C VAL A 38 5.61 -15.28 -1.24
N PHE A 39 5.37 -15.08 0.06
CA PHE A 39 4.22 -14.29 0.53
C PHE A 39 4.32 -12.83 0.08
N ARG A 40 5.50 -12.22 0.20
CA ARG A 40 5.74 -10.85 -0.29
C ARG A 40 5.48 -10.72 -1.79
N ALA A 41 5.94 -11.69 -2.58
CA ALA A 41 5.68 -11.72 -4.02
C ALA A 41 4.18 -11.85 -4.36
N LYS A 42 3.44 -12.67 -3.60
CA LYS A 42 1.97 -12.79 -3.74
C LYS A 42 1.25 -11.49 -3.41
N MET A 43 1.61 -10.85 -2.30
CA MET A 43 1.03 -9.56 -1.89
C MET A 43 1.26 -8.48 -2.95
N ARG A 44 2.46 -8.42 -3.52
CA ARG A 44 2.75 -7.52 -4.64
C ARG A 44 1.83 -7.77 -5.83
N LYS A 45 1.70 -9.02 -6.28
CA LYS A 45 0.86 -9.38 -7.42
C LYS A 45 -0.61 -9.03 -7.22
N ILE A 46 -1.10 -9.09 -5.98
CA ILE A 46 -2.46 -8.67 -5.61
C ILE A 46 -2.58 -7.14 -5.62
N ALA A 47 -1.56 -6.42 -5.13
CA ALA A 47 -1.56 -4.96 -5.03
C ALA A 47 -1.35 -4.25 -6.37
N GLU A 48 -0.66 -4.88 -7.32
CA GLU A 48 -0.31 -4.33 -8.64
C GLU A 48 -1.48 -3.70 -9.41
N PRO A 49 -2.61 -4.39 -9.68
CA PRO A 49 -3.73 -3.78 -10.39
C PRO A 49 -4.36 -2.62 -9.62
N VAL A 50 -4.33 -2.65 -8.29
CA VAL A 50 -4.86 -1.57 -7.43
C VAL A 50 -4.00 -0.32 -7.59
N VAL A 51 -2.67 -0.47 -7.51
CA VAL A 51 -1.71 0.62 -7.61
C VAL A 51 -1.75 1.24 -9.01
N ILE A 52 -1.71 0.43 -10.07
CA ILE A 52 -1.78 0.91 -11.46
C ILE A 52 -3.04 1.75 -11.67
N LYS A 53 -4.21 1.24 -11.25
CA LYS A 53 -5.48 1.94 -11.39
C LYS A 53 -5.54 3.21 -10.53
N ARG A 54 -5.10 3.14 -9.27
CA ARG A 54 -5.24 4.23 -8.29
C ARG A 54 -4.39 5.44 -8.65
N PHE A 55 -3.19 5.21 -9.15
CA PHE A 55 -2.22 6.25 -9.49
C PHE A 55 -2.15 6.54 -10.99
N ASN A 56 -3.03 5.90 -11.79
CA ASN A 56 -3.05 6.00 -13.24
C ASN A 56 -1.64 5.83 -13.83
N ILE A 57 -0.94 4.79 -13.37
CA ILE A 57 0.42 4.51 -13.82
C ILE A 57 0.31 3.96 -15.24
N SER A 58 0.50 4.86 -16.20
CA SER A 58 0.70 4.54 -17.60
C SER A 58 1.97 5.24 -18.07
N SER A 59 2.75 4.56 -18.90
CA SER A 59 3.85 5.16 -19.63
C SER A 59 3.96 4.50 -20.99
N GLU A 60 4.46 5.25 -21.97
CA GLU A 60 4.80 4.72 -23.30
C GLU A 60 5.88 3.63 -23.21
N ASN A 61 6.65 3.64 -22.12
CA ASN A 61 7.65 2.62 -21.80
C ASN A 61 7.14 1.68 -20.70
N GLU A 62 6.86 0.42 -21.04
CA GLU A 62 6.38 -0.60 -20.09
C GLU A 62 7.36 -0.85 -18.93
N THR A 63 8.67 -0.74 -19.17
CA THR A 63 9.69 -0.93 -18.12
C THR A 63 9.60 0.17 -17.07
N GLU A 64 9.35 1.40 -17.50
CA GLU A 64 9.19 2.53 -16.58
C GLU A 64 7.93 2.40 -15.73
N ALA A 65 6.81 1.96 -16.31
CA ALA A 65 5.58 1.67 -15.57
C ALA A 65 5.79 0.57 -14.53
N ALA A 66 6.48 -0.51 -14.90
CA ALA A 66 6.80 -1.60 -14.00
C ALA A 66 7.66 -1.13 -12.81
N LEU A 67 8.70 -0.32 -13.07
CA LEU A 67 9.56 0.22 -12.00
C LEU A 67 8.81 1.18 -11.07
N LYS A 68 7.95 2.05 -11.61
CA LYS A 68 7.07 2.93 -10.80
C LYS A 68 6.14 2.10 -9.92
N THR A 69 5.54 1.06 -10.49
CA THR A 69 4.62 0.18 -9.77
C THR A 69 5.33 -0.58 -8.65
N GLU A 70 6.51 -1.14 -8.93
CA GLU A 70 7.35 -1.82 -7.92
C GLU A 70 7.74 -0.86 -6.79
N TYR A 71 8.15 0.37 -7.12
CA TYR A 71 8.51 1.38 -6.14
C TYR A 71 7.36 1.67 -5.18
N VAL A 72 6.17 1.95 -5.70
CA VAL A 72 5.00 2.28 -4.89
C VAL A 72 4.60 1.11 -3.98
N ILE A 73 4.57 -0.12 -4.51
CA ILE A 73 4.19 -1.30 -3.73
C ILE A 73 5.23 -1.57 -2.63
N SER A 74 6.51 -1.53 -2.97
CA SER A 74 7.58 -1.78 -2.00
C SER A 74 7.61 -0.73 -0.90
N ALA A 75 7.44 0.55 -1.24
CA ALA A 75 7.36 1.64 -0.27
C ALA A 75 6.12 1.48 0.64
N ALA A 76 4.95 1.18 0.07
CA ALA A 76 3.73 0.98 0.84
C ALA A 76 3.86 -0.20 1.82
N LEU A 77 4.28 -1.38 1.35
CA LEU A 77 4.45 -2.56 2.19
C LEU A 77 5.48 -2.33 3.31
N GLY A 78 6.63 -1.74 2.99
CA GLY A 78 7.66 -1.43 3.99
C GLY A 78 7.16 -0.45 5.05
N THR A 79 6.41 0.57 4.64
CA THR A 79 5.82 1.55 5.57
C THR A 79 4.80 0.90 6.50
N ILE A 80 3.96 0.00 5.98
CA ILE A 80 2.95 -0.70 6.80
C ILE A 80 3.60 -1.66 7.79
N VAL A 81 4.61 -2.43 7.36
CA VAL A 81 5.39 -3.31 8.26
C VAL A 81 5.99 -2.49 9.39
N ARG A 82 6.65 -1.36 9.06
CA ARG A 82 7.25 -0.50 10.07
C ARG A 82 6.24 0.14 11.02
N TRP A 83 5.08 0.54 10.50
CA TRP A 83 3.98 1.06 11.31
C TRP A 83 3.48 0.01 12.32
N PHE A 84 3.40 -1.26 11.92
CA PHE A 84 3.01 -2.35 12.81
C PHE A 84 4.09 -2.67 13.86
N GLU A 85 5.37 -2.74 13.45
CA GLU A 85 6.50 -2.96 14.37
C GLU A 85 6.57 -1.92 15.50
N PHE A 86 6.05 -0.72 15.25
CA PHE A 86 6.00 0.39 16.21
C PHE A 86 4.68 0.47 16.98
N ASP A 87 3.94 -0.64 17.06
CA ASP A 87 2.67 -0.75 17.76
C ASP A 87 1.60 0.24 17.25
N MET A 88 1.57 0.42 15.92
CA MET A 88 0.56 1.20 15.20
C MET A 88 0.36 2.63 15.76
N PRO A 89 1.40 3.48 15.77
CA PRO A 89 1.42 4.74 16.53
C PRO A 89 0.50 5.85 15.98
N ILE A 90 -0.08 5.63 14.80
CA ILE A 90 -1.04 6.53 14.13
C ILE A 90 -2.20 5.70 13.58
N SER A 91 -3.35 6.33 13.30
CA SER A 91 -4.49 5.63 12.72
C SER A 91 -4.20 5.09 11.31
N THR A 92 -4.91 4.04 10.93
CA THR A 92 -4.87 3.46 9.57
C THR A 92 -5.16 4.50 8.49
N ARG A 93 -6.15 5.38 8.72
CA ARG A 93 -6.44 6.53 7.84
C ARG A 93 -5.25 7.45 7.69
N LYS A 94 -4.55 7.79 8.78
CA LYS A 94 -3.39 8.68 8.71
C LYS A 94 -2.23 8.03 7.98
N LEU A 95 -2.00 6.72 8.18
CA LEU A 95 -1.01 5.95 7.44
C LEU A 95 -1.31 5.95 5.93
N ALA A 96 -2.57 5.70 5.56
CA ALA A 96 -3.04 5.74 4.18
C ALA A 96 -2.78 7.09 3.51
N GLU A 97 -3.12 8.18 4.20
CA GLU A 97 -2.86 9.55 3.74
C GLU A 97 -1.37 9.80 3.50
N LEU A 98 -0.50 9.31 4.38
CA LEU A 98 0.96 9.43 4.22
C LEU A 98 1.46 8.65 2.99
N ILE A 99 1.09 7.38 2.84
CA ILE A 99 1.51 6.56 1.70
C ILE A 99 1.06 7.18 0.38
N ILE A 100 -0.19 7.64 0.30
CA ILE A 100 -0.73 8.32 -0.89
C ILE A 100 -0.01 9.64 -1.13
N GLY A 101 0.25 10.42 -0.07
CA GLY A 101 0.98 11.69 -0.13
C GLY A 101 2.39 11.50 -0.69
N PHE A 102 3.16 10.58 -0.11
CA PHE A 102 4.52 10.26 -0.56
C PHE A 102 4.55 9.74 -2.00
N THR A 103 3.55 8.95 -2.38
CA THR A 103 3.48 8.42 -3.75
C THR A 103 3.20 9.53 -4.77
N LYS A 104 2.36 10.51 -4.44
CA LYS A 104 1.97 11.59 -5.37
C LYS A 104 2.97 12.73 -5.41
N HIS A 105 3.59 13.04 -4.28
CA HIS A 105 4.31 14.29 -4.09
C HIS A 105 5.78 14.07 -3.69
N GLY A 106 6.20 12.83 -3.42
CA GLY A 106 7.51 12.57 -2.82
C GLY A 106 7.52 12.92 -1.31
N ILE A 107 8.72 12.92 -0.73
CA ILE A 107 8.92 13.17 0.71
C ILE A 107 9.33 14.64 0.99
N LEU A 108 9.64 15.42 -0.06
CA LEU A 108 10.13 16.80 0.02
C LEU A 108 9.47 17.69 -1.03
#